data_AF-A0A6P9B6S9-F1
#
_entry.id   AF-A0A6P9B6S9-F1
#
_cell.length_a   1.000
_cell.length_b   1.000
_cell.length_c   1.000
_cell.angle_alpha   90.00
_cell.angle_beta   90.00
_cell.angle_gamma   90.00
#
_symmetry.space_group_name_H-M   'P 1'
#
loop_
_entity.id
_entity.type
_entity.pdbx_description
1 polymer ?
#
loop_
_entity_poly.entity_id
_entity_poly.type
_entity_poly.pdbx_seq_one_letter_code
_entity_poly.pdbx_strand_id
1 'polypeptide(L)'
;MTTVVERKFVNLRKRLDQLGYRQPLGVESLPLVEKLFSDLVHTTESLRSTKLSAGKIEKECSNFDVVLEPYREENARLTRENNELHLEVLKLKEQLEDQVKDLKATLRKFEHENSDMKFLNNQYIHKMRSLEKENKAKTDKIQQLQEKNLQAVVQTPGGKKRNIPFRRQRMQIDQPVPPSGIGAYPVPQPNDPYIADLLQVADNRIHELQIEVDDLQEKLEIAEREMKNYSKQ
;
A
#
# COMPACT_ATOMS: atom_id res chain seq x y z
N MET A 1 42.72 -90.04 -45.45
CA MET A 1 42.80 -89.16 -44.27
C MET A 1 42.84 -87.72 -44.76
N THR A 2 41.71 -87.01 -44.78
CA THR A 2 41.71 -85.58 -45.14
C THR A 2 42.38 -84.80 -44.03
N THR A 3 43.48 -84.14 -44.37
CA THR A 3 44.29 -83.39 -43.41
C THR A 3 43.41 -82.30 -42.79
N VAL A 4 43.64 -81.95 -41.52
CA VAL A 4 42.87 -80.90 -40.82
C VAL A 4 42.90 -79.57 -41.60
N VAL A 5 43.98 -79.35 -42.37
CA VAL A 5 44.20 -78.20 -43.25
C VAL A 5 43.23 -78.17 -44.43
N GLU A 6 43.00 -79.30 -45.10
CA GLU A 6 42.03 -79.40 -46.22
C GLU A 6 40.60 -79.10 -45.78
N ARG A 7 40.20 -79.60 -44.60
CA ARG A 7 38.86 -79.32 -44.05
C ARG A 7 38.67 -77.83 -43.73
N LYS A 8 39.67 -77.18 -43.14
CA LYS A 8 39.66 -75.74 -42.89
C LYS A 8 39.64 -74.93 -44.20
N PHE A 9 40.42 -75.35 -45.20
CA PHE A 9 40.46 -74.72 -46.51
C PHE A 9 39.09 -74.73 -47.19
N VAL A 10 38.44 -75.89 -47.25
CA VAL A 10 37.10 -76.02 -47.87
C VAL A 10 36.06 -75.17 -47.12
N ASN A 11 36.11 -75.14 -45.79
CA ASN A 11 35.18 -74.34 -44.99
C ASN A 11 35.36 -72.83 -45.17
N LEU A 12 36.61 -72.34 -45.12
CA LEU A 12 36.89 -70.93 -45.38
C LEU A 12 36.53 -70.55 -46.81
N ARG A 13 36.85 -71.43 -47.78
CA ARG A 13 36.53 -71.20 -49.18
C ARG A 13 35.03 -71.06 -49.43
N LYS A 14 34.22 -71.95 -48.86
CA LYS A 14 32.75 -71.86 -48.93
C LYS A 14 32.23 -70.55 -48.36
N ARG A 15 32.76 -70.08 -47.23
CA ARG A 15 32.36 -68.80 -46.60
C ARG A 15 32.75 -67.59 -47.46
N LEU A 16 33.95 -67.62 -48.06
CA LEU A 16 34.41 -66.57 -48.98
C LEU A 16 33.60 -66.55 -50.29
N ASP A 17 33.30 -67.73 -50.86
CA ASP A 17 32.47 -67.86 -52.06
C ASP A 17 31.04 -67.36 -51.84
N GLN A 18 30.46 -67.62 -50.67
CA GLN A 18 29.15 -67.09 -50.27
C GLN A 18 29.13 -65.56 -50.21
N LEU A 19 30.26 -64.94 -49.88
CA LEU A 19 30.43 -63.49 -49.87
C LEU A 19 30.92 -62.93 -51.21
N GLY A 20 31.06 -63.77 -52.23
CA GLY A 20 31.45 -63.38 -53.59
C GLY A 20 32.96 -63.30 -53.84
N TYR A 21 33.81 -63.63 -52.87
CA TYR A 21 35.27 -63.63 -53.02
C TYR A 21 35.75 -64.90 -53.71
N ARG A 22 35.78 -64.88 -55.05
CA ARG A 22 36.06 -66.06 -55.87
C ARG A 22 37.53 -66.23 -56.29
N GLN A 23 38.43 -65.34 -55.89
CA GLN A 23 39.86 -65.37 -56.26
C GLN A 23 40.56 -66.66 -55.78
N PRO A 24 41.50 -67.24 -56.54
CA PRO A 24 42.20 -68.47 -56.12
C PRO A 24 43.01 -68.24 -54.83
N LEU A 25 42.97 -69.20 -53.91
CA LEU A 25 43.61 -69.13 -52.59
C LEU A 25 44.69 -70.21 -52.46
N GLY A 26 45.93 -69.82 -52.13
CA GLY A 26 47.03 -70.73 -51.85
C GLY A 26 46.98 -71.29 -50.42
N VAL A 27 47.41 -72.55 -50.23
CA VAL A 27 47.38 -73.24 -48.93
C VAL A 27 48.25 -72.56 -47.87
N GLU A 28 49.35 -71.91 -48.28
CA GLU A 28 50.28 -71.19 -47.39
C GLU A 28 49.64 -69.94 -46.75
N SER A 29 48.71 -69.31 -47.45
CA SER A 29 48.02 -68.09 -46.98
C SER A 29 46.80 -68.37 -46.09
N LEU A 30 46.39 -69.64 -45.98
CA LEU A 30 45.16 -70.06 -45.30
C LEU A 30 45.06 -69.58 -43.84
N PRO A 31 46.08 -69.70 -42.97
CA PRO A 31 45.97 -69.30 -41.57
C PRO A 31 45.80 -67.78 -41.38
N LEU A 32 46.39 -66.98 -42.28
CA LEU A 32 46.28 -65.53 -42.22
C LEU A 32 44.89 -65.07 -42.68
N VAL A 33 44.40 -65.61 -43.79
CA VAL A 33 43.07 -65.27 -44.30
C VAL A 33 41.98 -65.72 -43.33
N GLU A 34 42.12 -66.88 -42.68
CA GLU A 34 41.19 -67.33 -41.64
C GLU A 34 41.10 -66.36 -40.47
N LYS A 35 42.25 -65.85 -39.98
CA LYS A 35 42.29 -64.85 -38.90
C LYS A 35 41.68 -63.52 -39.31
N LEU A 36 42.12 -62.97 -40.46
CA LEU A 36 41.58 -61.70 -40.97
C LEU A 36 40.08 -61.77 -41.23
N PHE A 37 39.60 -62.91 -41.72
CA PHE A 37 38.18 -63.13 -41.94
C PHE A 37 37.40 -63.21 -40.64
N SER A 38 37.94 -63.91 -39.63
CA SER A 38 37.34 -63.94 -38.28
C SER A 38 37.28 -62.53 -37.67
N ASP A 39 38.37 -61.77 -37.76
CA ASP A 39 38.45 -60.40 -37.26
C ASP A 39 37.47 -59.48 -37.99
N LEU A 40 37.31 -59.63 -39.31
CA LEU A 40 36.35 -58.85 -40.10
C LEU A 40 34.90 -59.17 -39.72
N VAL A 41 34.59 -60.44 -39.48
CA VAL A 41 33.26 -60.85 -39.01
C VAL A 41 33.00 -60.28 -37.61
N HIS A 42 33.94 -60.43 -36.67
CA HIS A 42 33.81 -59.91 -35.31
C HIS A 42 33.71 -58.38 -35.25
N THR A 43 34.49 -57.66 -36.07
CA THR A 43 34.43 -56.19 -36.14
C THR A 43 33.11 -55.73 -36.76
N THR A 44 32.59 -56.41 -37.77
CA THR A 44 31.29 -56.09 -38.38
C THR A 44 30.13 -56.36 -37.42
N GLU A 45 30.16 -57.47 -36.69
CA GLU A 45 29.18 -57.80 -35.67
C GLU A 45 29.23 -56.83 -34.48
N SER A 46 30.43 -56.49 -34.02
CA SER A 46 30.65 -55.47 -32.99
C SER A 46 30.16 -54.09 -33.43
N LEU A 47 30.49 -53.68 -34.66
CA LEU A 47 30.01 -52.41 -35.21
C LEU A 47 28.48 -52.38 -35.29
N ARG A 48 27.86 -53.49 -35.71
CA ARG A 48 26.40 -53.61 -35.76
C ARG A 48 25.78 -53.51 -34.37
N SER A 49 26.35 -54.17 -33.37
CA SER A 49 25.84 -54.12 -31.99
C SER A 49 25.99 -52.72 -31.38
N THR A 50 27.13 -52.06 -31.59
CA THR A 50 27.37 -50.69 -31.15
C THR A 50 26.45 -49.69 -31.86
N LYS A 51 26.20 -49.83 -33.17
CA LYS A 51 25.24 -48.97 -33.87
C LYS A 51 23.82 -49.14 -33.32
N LEU A 52 23.43 -50.37 -33.01
CA LEU A 52 22.10 -50.66 -32.46
C LEU A 52 21.96 -50.10 -31.03
N SER A 53 22.99 -50.19 -30.19
CA SER A 53 22.97 -49.59 -28.85
C SER A 53 22.98 -48.06 -28.92
N ALA A 54 23.80 -47.46 -29.78
CA ALA A 54 23.82 -46.02 -30.01
C ALA A 54 22.44 -45.49 -30.43
N GLY A 55 21.77 -46.15 -31.38
CA GLY A 55 20.43 -45.76 -31.81
C GLY A 55 19.34 -45.96 -30.74
N LYS A 56 19.54 -46.85 -29.77
CA LYS A 56 18.65 -46.96 -28.59
C LYS A 56 18.87 -45.80 -27.63
N ILE A 57 20.13 -45.51 -27.31
CA ILE A 57 20.51 -44.41 -26.42
C ILE A 57 20.02 -43.08 -26.98
N GLU A 58 20.17 -42.84 -28.29
CA GLU A 58 19.68 -41.62 -28.94
C GLU A 58 18.16 -41.44 -28.80
N LYS A 59 17.40 -42.53 -28.97
CA LYS A 59 15.95 -42.52 -28.75
C LYS A 59 15.59 -42.27 -27.29
N GLU A 60 16.29 -42.90 -26.35
CA GLU A 60 16.09 -42.68 -24.92
C GLU A 60 16.41 -41.24 -24.54
N CYS A 61 17.52 -40.67 -25.02
CA CYS A 61 17.86 -39.25 -24.85
C CYS A 61 16.76 -38.32 -25.39
N SER A 62 16.27 -38.57 -26.61
CA SER A 62 15.17 -37.77 -27.17
C SER A 62 13.89 -37.86 -26.35
N ASN A 63 13.61 -39.04 -25.77
CA ASN A 63 12.46 -39.23 -24.90
C ASN A 63 12.63 -38.49 -23.56
N PHE A 64 13.84 -38.48 -23.00
CA PHE A 64 14.13 -37.69 -21.80
C PHE A 64 13.98 -36.20 -22.05
N ASP A 65 14.40 -35.68 -23.20
CA ASP A 65 14.21 -34.27 -23.53
C ASP A 65 12.72 -33.90 -23.58
N VAL A 66 11.87 -34.74 -24.18
CA VAL A 66 10.40 -34.55 -24.20
C VAL A 66 9.81 -34.56 -22.79
N VAL A 67 10.30 -35.42 -21.91
CA VAL A 67 9.81 -35.49 -20.52
C VAL A 67 10.32 -34.31 -19.67
N LEU A 68 11.55 -33.84 -19.91
CA LEU A 68 12.17 -32.77 -19.11
C LEU A 68 11.72 -31.37 -19.54
N GLU A 69 11.34 -31.20 -20.80
CA GLU A 69 10.98 -29.89 -21.34
C GLU A 69 9.85 -29.18 -20.57
N PRO A 70 8.72 -29.84 -20.23
CA PRO A 70 7.67 -29.22 -19.42
C PRO A 70 8.15 -28.78 -18.04
N TYR A 71 9.04 -29.55 -17.41
CA TYR A 71 9.61 -29.17 -16.11
C TYR A 71 10.57 -27.99 -16.22
N ARG A 72 11.31 -27.87 -17.32
CA ARG A 72 12.19 -26.71 -17.55
C ARG A 72 11.36 -25.44 -17.77
N GLU A 73 10.30 -25.54 -18.57
CA GLU A 73 9.38 -24.42 -18.80
C GLU A 73 8.69 -23.99 -17.50
N GLU A 74 8.16 -24.94 -16.74
CA GLU A 74 7.49 -24.67 -15.47
C GLU A 74 8.45 -24.07 -14.44
N ASN A 75 9.67 -24.60 -14.31
CA ASN A 75 10.68 -24.00 -13.43
C ASN A 75 11.05 -22.58 -13.86
N ALA A 76 11.17 -22.32 -15.16
CA ALA A 76 11.45 -20.98 -15.67
C ALA A 76 10.28 -20.02 -15.41
N ARG A 77 9.03 -20.51 -15.46
CA ARG A 77 7.83 -19.74 -15.09
C ARG A 77 7.82 -19.43 -13.60
N LEU A 78 7.95 -20.44 -12.75
CA LEU A 78 7.97 -20.30 -11.29
C LEU A 78 9.10 -19.39 -10.81
N THR A 79 10.29 -19.49 -11.43
CA THR A 79 11.41 -18.60 -11.10
C THR A 79 11.11 -17.14 -11.41
N ARG A 80 10.45 -16.87 -12.55
CA ARG A 80 10.03 -15.50 -12.91
C ARG A 80 8.99 -14.97 -11.92
N GLU A 81 7.95 -15.76 -11.64
CA GLU A 81 6.91 -15.39 -10.68
C GLU A 81 7.48 -15.16 -9.27
N ASN A 82 8.39 -16.03 -8.82
CA ASN A 82 9.04 -15.88 -7.52
C ASN A 82 9.84 -14.57 -7.42
N ASN A 83 10.59 -14.23 -8.47
CA ASN A 83 11.35 -12.98 -8.52
C ASN A 83 10.42 -11.76 -8.58
N GLU A 84 9.33 -11.81 -9.33
CA GLU A 84 8.34 -10.74 -9.43
C GLU A 84 7.64 -10.50 -8.08
N LEU A 85 7.16 -11.57 -7.43
CA LEU A 85 6.57 -11.50 -6.11
C LEU A 85 7.57 -10.98 -5.07
N HIS A 86 8.85 -11.38 -5.16
CA HIS A 86 9.88 -10.88 -4.26
C HIS A 86 10.07 -9.35 -4.40
N LEU A 87 10.11 -8.85 -5.63
CA LEU A 87 10.20 -7.40 -5.89
C LEU A 87 8.95 -6.66 -5.42
N GLU A 88 7.76 -7.22 -5.62
CA GLU A 88 6.51 -6.62 -5.15
C GLU A 88 6.47 -6.54 -3.62
N VAL A 89 6.89 -7.60 -2.92
CA VAL A 89 6.99 -7.61 -1.45
C VAL A 89 7.95 -6.54 -0.95
N LEU A 90 9.12 -6.37 -1.59
CA LEU A 90 10.06 -5.31 -1.22
C LEU A 90 9.45 -3.92 -1.40
N LYS A 91 8.79 -3.68 -2.53
CA LYS A 91 8.13 -2.40 -2.83
C LYS A 91 7.02 -2.09 -1.84
N LEU A 92 6.15 -3.06 -1.55
CA LEU A 92 5.06 -2.89 -0.58
C LEU A 92 5.61 -2.63 0.83
N LYS A 93 6.70 -3.30 1.21
CA LYS A 93 7.36 -3.07 2.49
C LYS A 93 7.89 -1.65 2.60
N GLU A 94 8.60 -1.14 1.59
CA GLU A 94 9.11 0.23 1.56
C GLU A 94 7.96 1.25 1.66
N GLN A 95 6.90 1.07 0.87
CA GLN A 95 5.72 1.92 0.92
C GLN A 95 5.04 1.94 2.30
N LEU A 96 4.94 0.78 2.94
CA LEU A 96 4.36 0.68 4.29
C LEU A 96 5.26 1.36 5.32
N GLU A 97 6.58 1.19 5.22
CA GLU A 97 7.55 1.84 6.12
C GLU A 97 7.48 3.37 6.01
N ASP A 98 7.36 3.90 4.80
CA ASP A 98 7.17 5.34 4.55
C ASP A 98 5.83 5.83 5.11
N GLN A 99 4.72 5.13 4.84
CA GLN A 99 3.41 5.48 5.40
C GLN A 99 3.41 5.48 6.93
N VAL A 100 4.04 4.48 7.55
CA VAL A 100 4.17 4.40 9.02
C VAL A 100 4.99 5.56 9.56
N LYS A 101 6.07 5.95 8.86
CA LYS A 101 6.91 7.09 9.24
C LYS A 101 6.13 8.39 9.18
N ASP A 102 5.36 8.61 8.12
CA ASP A 102 4.52 9.81 7.94
C ASP A 102 3.42 9.89 8.99
N LEU A 103 2.70 8.78 9.23
CA LEU A 103 1.68 8.70 10.27
C LEU A 103 2.25 8.95 11.67
N LYS A 104 3.46 8.46 11.98
CA LYS A 104 4.14 8.78 13.24
C LYS A 104 4.54 10.25 13.33
N ALA A 105 4.89 10.88 12.22
CA ALA A 105 5.21 12.30 12.20
C ALA A 105 3.94 13.16 12.44
N THR A 106 2.83 12.83 11.78
CA THR A 106 1.55 13.53 11.98
C THR A 106 0.99 13.31 13.38
N LEU A 107 1.08 12.09 13.91
CA LEU A 107 0.69 11.78 15.29
C LEU A 107 1.44 12.67 16.28
N ARG A 108 2.78 12.71 16.17
CA ARG A 108 3.61 13.58 17.04
C ARG A 108 3.19 15.04 16.91
N LYS A 109 2.95 15.54 15.69
CA LYS A 109 2.47 16.92 15.49
C LYS A 109 1.18 17.17 16.28
N PHE A 110 0.19 16.30 16.14
CA PHE A 110 -1.08 16.43 16.88
C PHE A 110 -0.93 16.27 18.39
N GLU A 111 0.00 15.44 18.88
CA GLU A 111 0.30 15.33 20.30
C GLU A 111 0.84 16.63 20.89
N HIS A 112 1.71 17.34 20.16
CA HIS A 112 2.22 18.65 20.55
C HIS A 112 1.10 19.70 20.55
N GLU A 113 0.34 19.80 19.46
CA GLU A 113 -0.79 20.74 19.35
C GLU A 113 -1.83 20.50 20.46
N ASN A 114 -2.17 19.24 20.75
CA ASN A 114 -3.09 18.90 21.83
C ASN A 114 -2.53 19.28 23.21
N SER A 115 -1.22 19.13 23.42
CA SER A 115 -0.56 19.54 24.67
C SER A 115 -0.59 21.06 24.84
N ASP A 116 -0.31 21.81 23.77
CA ASP A 116 -0.38 23.27 23.75
C ASP A 116 -1.81 23.77 23.99
N MET A 117 -2.80 23.15 23.36
CA MET A 117 -4.21 23.47 23.57
C MET A 117 -4.67 23.18 25.00
N LYS A 118 -4.23 22.07 25.60
CA LYS A 118 -4.48 21.77 27.01
C LYS A 118 -3.84 22.80 27.94
N PHE A 119 -2.61 23.24 27.64
CA PHE A 119 -1.93 24.27 28.40
C PHE A 119 -2.69 25.61 28.33
N LEU A 120 -3.07 26.03 27.12
CA LEU A 120 -3.83 27.26 26.90
C LEU A 120 -5.20 27.22 27.58
N ASN A 121 -5.91 26.09 27.50
CA ASN A 121 -7.19 25.92 28.18
C ASN A 121 -7.03 26.07 29.71
N ASN A 122 -6.02 25.43 30.31
CA ASN A 122 -5.73 25.60 31.73
C ASN A 122 -5.44 27.07 32.09
N GLN A 123 -4.67 27.79 31.25
CA GLN A 123 -4.41 29.21 31.45
C GLN A 123 -5.70 30.04 31.43
N TYR A 124 -6.61 29.78 30.48
CA TYR A 124 -7.91 30.46 30.42
C TYR A 124 -8.78 30.14 31.63
N ILE A 125 -8.80 28.89 32.12
CA ILE A 125 -9.50 28.52 33.35
C ILE A 125 -8.97 29.33 34.54
N HIS A 126 -7.65 29.46 34.68
CA HIS A 126 -7.05 30.28 35.74
C HIS A 126 -7.41 31.76 35.62
N LYS A 127 -7.37 32.31 34.40
CA LYS A 127 -7.73 33.71 34.15
C LYS A 127 -9.21 33.97 34.46
N MET A 128 -10.10 33.07 34.03
CA MET A 128 -11.53 33.14 34.32
C MET A 128 -11.79 33.17 35.82
N ARG A 129 -11.20 32.22 36.58
CA ARG A 129 -11.33 32.19 38.06
C ARG A 129 -10.83 33.47 38.72
N SER A 130 -9.75 34.07 38.22
CA SER A 130 -9.25 35.35 38.73
C SER A 130 -10.24 36.49 38.47
N LEU A 131 -10.83 36.55 37.27
CA LEU A 131 -11.82 37.56 36.92
C LEU A 131 -13.13 37.37 37.70
N GLU A 132 -13.58 36.14 37.92
CA GLU A 132 -14.73 35.82 38.76
C GLU A 132 -14.53 36.32 40.19
N LYS A 133 -13.35 36.10 40.76
CA LYS A 133 -12.99 36.60 42.10
C LYS A 133 -12.99 38.13 42.15
N GLU A 134 -12.41 38.79 41.15
CA GLU A 134 -12.38 40.26 41.05
C GLU A 134 -13.79 40.84 40.87
N ASN A 135 -14.61 40.25 40.01
CA ASN A 135 -16.00 40.65 39.79
C ASN A 135 -16.84 40.50 41.06
N LYS A 136 -16.65 39.41 41.80
CA LYS A 136 -17.30 39.23 43.10
C LYS A 136 -16.89 40.33 44.07
N ALA A 137 -15.59 40.62 44.21
CA ALA A 137 -15.09 41.68 45.08
C ALA A 137 -15.62 43.07 44.68
N LYS A 138 -15.69 43.37 43.37
CA LYS A 138 -16.30 44.60 42.85
C LYS A 138 -17.78 44.69 43.20
N THR A 139 -18.51 43.60 43.03
CA THR A 139 -19.94 43.51 43.38
C THR A 139 -20.17 43.75 44.87
N ASP A 140 -19.41 43.06 45.72
CA ASP A 140 -19.47 43.23 47.18
C ASP A 140 -19.12 44.68 47.58
N LYS A 141 -18.13 45.29 46.92
CA LYS A 141 -17.75 46.69 47.18
C LYS A 141 -18.85 47.67 46.77
N ILE A 142 -19.49 47.44 45.62
CA ILE A 142 -20.63 48.25 45.16
C ILE A 142 -21.76 48.14 46.19
N GLN A 143 -22.09 46.95 46.65
CA GLN A 143 -23.13 46.74 47.65
C GLN A 143 -22.81 47.48 48.96
N GLN A 144 -21.59 47.36 49.49
CA GLN A 144 -21.16 48.09 50.68
C GLN A 144 -21.25 49.62 50.49
N LEU A 145 -20.87 50.14 49.32
CA LEU A 145 -20.96 51.57 49.04
C LEU A 145 -22.42 52.02 48.92
N GLN A 146 -23.29 51.22 48.32
CA GLN A 146 -24.72 51.49 48.28
C GLN A 146 -25.32 51.52 49.70
N GLU A 147 -24.97 50.56 50.55
CA GLU A 147 -25.38 50.51 51.97
C GLU A 147 -24.89 51.72 52.77
N LYS A 148 -23.64 52.15 52.58
CA LYS A 148 -23.11 53.36 53.21
C LYS A 148 -23.76 54.63 52.67
N ASN A 149 -24.03 54.68 51.37
CA ASN A 149 -24.73 55.81 50.76
C ASN A 149 -26.14 55.92 51.37
N LEU A 150 -26.87 54.81 51.52
CA LEU A 150 -28.17 54.70 52.21
C LEU A 150 -28.20 55.21 53.67
N GLN A 151 -27.04 55.43 54.30
CA GLN A 151 -26.92 55.91 55.68
C GLN A 151 -26.34 57.34 55.77
N ALA A 152 -26.01 57.98 54.65
CA ALA A 152 -25.42 59.31 54.65
C ALA A 152 -26.43 60.41 55.06
N VAL A 153 -26.18 61.07 56.18
CA VAL A 153 -26.98 62.22 56.67
C VAL A 153 -26.35 63.52 56.17
N VAL A 154 -27.03 64.22 55.27
CA VAL A 154 -26.62 65.56 54.81
C VAL A 154 -27.00 66.59 55.88
N GLN A 155 -25.99 67.18 56.54
CA GLN A 155 -26.21 68.36 57.37
C GLN A 155 -26.22 69.60 56.48
N THR A 156 -27.40 70.20 56.32
CA THR A 156 -27.54 71.53 55.73
C THR A 156 -27.09 72.61 56.74
N PRO A 157 -26.50 73.75 56.32
CA PRO A 157 -25.94 74.80 57.19
C PRO A 157 -26.90 75.49 58.20
N GLY A 158 -28.13 75.00 58.39
CA GLY A 158 -29.13 75.53 59.32
C GLY A 158 -29.42 74.65 60.55
N GLY A 159 -28.56 73.68 60.88
CA GLY A 159 -28.57 72.97 62.18
C GLY A 159 -29.74 72.00 62.45
N LYS A 160 -30.77 71.93 61.60
CA LYS A 160 -31.87 70.95 61.75
C LYS A 160 -31.53 69.64 61.02
N LYS A 161 -31.21 68.60 61.79
CA LYS A 161 -31.08 67.22 61.30
C LYS A 161 -32.45 66.75 60.77
N ARG A 162 -32.62 66.65 59.46
CA ARG A 162 -33.79 66.01 58.85
C ARG A 162 -33.39 64.63 58.34
N ASN A 163 -34.13 63.60 58.75
CA ASN A 163 -33.98 62.26 58.22
C ASN A 163 -34.71 62.21 56.87
N ILE A 164 -33.97 62.36 55.77
CA ILE A 164 -34.56 62.33 54.42
C ILE A 164 -34.71 60.85 54.05
N PRO A 165 -35.93 60.36 53.75
CA PRO A 165 -36.12 58.96 53.38
C PRO A 165 -35.38 58.66 52.08
N PHE A 166 -34.52 57.65 52.12
CA PHE A 166 -33.74 57.21 50.97
C PHE A 166 -34.66 56.68 49.87
N ARG A 167 -34.79 57.44 48.78
CA ARG A 167 -35.29 56.91 47.51
C ARG A 167 -34.19 56.02 46.97
N ARG A 168 -34.42 54.71 46.80
CA ARG A 168 -33.60 53.92 45.86
C ARG A 168 -33.59 54.73 44.58
N GLN A 169 -32.41 55.15 44.10
CA GLN A 169 -32.27 55.73 42.78
C GLN A 169 -32.63 54.63 41.78
N ARG A 170 -33.94 54.44 41.56
CA ARG A 170 -34.45 53.64 40.46
C ARG A 170 -34.28 54.53 39.25
N MET A 171 -33.44 54.10 38.31
CA MET A 171 -33.57 54.61 36.95
C MET A 171 -34.95 54.17 36.46
N GLN A 172 -35.89 55.11 36.43
CA GLN A 172 -37.06 54.97 35.57
C GLN A 172 -36.55 55.20 34.16
N ILE A 173 -36.54 54.13 33.37
CA ILE A 173 -36.27 54.21 31.94
C ILE A 173 -37.61 54.65 31.34
N ASP A 174 -37.82 55.96 31.24
CA ASP A 174 -39.06 56.52 30.67
C ASP A 174 -39.17 56.21 29.17
N GLN A 175 -38.02 55.95 28.53
CA GLN A 175 -37.93 55.56 27.13
C GLN A 175 -36.63 54.80 26.87
N PRO A 176 -36.60 53.77 25.99
CA PRO A 176 -35.35 53.20 25.53
C PRO A 176 -34.46 54.31 24.96
N VAL A 177 -33.16 54.20 25.19
CA VAL A 177 -32.17 55.14 24.66
C VAL A 177 -32.42 55.25 23.14
N PRO A 178 -32.56 56.47 22.57
CA PRO A 178 -32.73 56.61 21.14
C PRO A 178 -31.57 55.89 20.43
N PRO A 179 -31.83 55.18 19.31
CA PRO A 179 -30.78 54.50 18.59
C PRO A 179 -29.69 55.52 18.30
N SER A 180 -28.47 55.23 18.75
CA SER A 180 -27.32 56.06 18.46
C SER A 180 -27.30 56.32 16.96
N GLY A 181 -27.54 57.57 16.54
CA GLY A 181 -27.46 57.99 15.12
C GLY A 181 -26.04 57.84 14.55
N ILE A 182 -25.10 57.46 15.41
CA ILE A 182 -23.84 56.84 15.06
C ILE A 182 -24.16 55.41 14.65
N GLY A 183 -24.40 55.19 13.34
CA GLY A 183 -24.33 53.85 12.77
C GLY A 183 -23.07 53.21 13.32
N ALA A 184 -23.22 52.06 13.99
CA ALA A 184 -22.16 51.43 14.76
C ALA A 184 -20.87 51.56 13.96
N TYR A 185 -19.92 52.38 14.45
CA TYR A 185 -18.58 52.37 13.87
C TYR A 185 -18.20 50.90 13.84
N PRO A 186 -17.80 50.33 12.70
CA PRO A 186 -17.40 48.95 12.64
C PRO A 186 -16.34 48.80 13.71
N VAL A 187 -16.72 48.17 14.83
CA VAL A 187 -15.77 47.80 15.86
C VAL A 187 -14.78 46.96 15.07
N PRO A 188 -13.49 47.34 15.01
CA PRO A 188 -12.51 46.49 14.39
C PRO A 188 -12.55 45.21 15.20
N GLN A 189 -13.26 44.21 14.68
CA GLN A 189 -13.16 42.86 15.17
C GLN A 189 -11.66 42.56 15.07
N PRO A 190 -10.99 42.17 16.16
CA PRO A 190 -9.65 41.65 16.01
C PRO A 190 -9.71 40.61 14.89
N ASN A 191 -8.78 40.68 13.94
CA ASN A 191 -8.63 39.65 12.91
C ASN A 191 -8.29 38.35 13.63
N ASP A 192 -9.31 37.66 14.11
CA ASP A 192 -9.21 36.37 14.75
C ASP A 192 -8.95 35.38 13.61
N PRO A 193 -7.75 34.77 13.53
CA PRO A 193 -7.42 33.84 12.47
C PRO A 193 -8.32 32.61 12.42
N TYR A 194 -9.16 32.42 13.46
CA TYR A 194 -10.00 31.24 13.65
C TYR A 194 -11.51 31.51 13.56
N ILE A 195 -11.94 32.77 13.32
CA ILE A 195 -13.31 33.02 12.87
C ILE A 195 -13.31 32.68 11.38
N ALA A 196 -13.48 31.39 11.08
CA ALA A 196 -13.74 30.96 9.73
C ALA A 196 -14.98 31.71 9.25
N ASP A 197 -14.84 32.44 8.14
CA ASP A 197 -15.98 33.09 7.51
C ASP A 197 -17.00 32.00 7.23
N LEU A 198 -18.13 32.04 7.95
CA LEU A 198 -19.13 30.97 7.92
C LEU A 198 -19.66 30.78 6.49
N LEU A 199 -19.61 31.83 5.67
CA LEU A 199 -19.85 31.78 4.23
C LEU A 199 -18.79 30.94 3.50
N GLN A 200 -17.50 31.18 3.76
CA GLN A 200 -16.41 30.43 3.13
C GLN A 200 -16.43 28.94 3.52
N VAL A 201 -16.74 28.63 4.79
CA VAL A 201 -16.90 27.22 5.24
C VAL A 201 -18.11 26.57 4.56
N ALA A 202 -19.22 27.30 4.44
CA ALA A 202 -20.40 26.82 3.74
C ALA A 202 -20.12 26.60 2.26
N ASP A 203 -19.42 27.52 1.59
CA ASP A 203 -19.06 27.42 0.17
C ASP A 203 -18.13 26.24 -0.10
N ASN A 204 -17.11 26.04 0.74
CA ASN A 204 -16.23 24.87 0.65
C ASN A 204 -17.02 23.58 0.84
N ARG A 205 -17.95 23.55 1.81
CA ARG A 205 -18.78 22.37 2.05
C ARG A 205 -19.76 22.10 0.90
N ILE A 206 -20.32 23.13 0.30
CA ILE A 206 -21.17 23.01 -0.89
C ILE A 206 -20.35 22.44 -2.05
N HIS A 207 -19.12 22.93 -2.24
CA HIS A 207 -18.25 22.44 -3.30
C HIS A 207 -17.86 20.96 -3.12
N GLU A 208 -17.51 20.55 -1.90
CA GLU A 208 -17.24 19.14 -1.58
C GLU A 208 -18.46 18.25 -1.87
N LEU A 209 -19.65 18.68 -1.45
CA LEU A 209 -20.89 17.93 -1.67
C LEU A 209 -21.24 17.86 -3.16
N GLN A 210 -20.94 18.89 -3.95
CA GLN A 210 -21.12 18.87 -5.41
C GLN A 210 -20.23 17.81 -6.06
N ILE A 211 -18.94 17.76 -5.67
CA ILE A 211 -18.00 16.75 -6.18
C ILE A 211 -18.48 15.33 -5.83
N GLU A 212 -18.93 15.11 -4.59
CA GLU A 212 -19.42 13.80 -4.15
C GLU A 212 -20.70 13.37 -4.90
N VAL A 213 -21.60 14.32 -5.17
CA VAL A 213 -22.80 14.06 -5.99
C VAL A 213 -22.42 13.68 -7.42
N ASP A 214 -21.46 14.37 -8.04
CA ASP A 214 -21.01 14.08 -9.40
C ASP A 214 -20.36 12.68 -9.50
N ASP A 215 -19.51 12.32 -8.55
CA ASP A 215 -18.87 10.98 -8.49
C ASP A 215 -19.90 9.85 -8.28
N LEU A 216 -20.91 10.08 -7.44
CA LEU A 216 -22.00 9.13 -7.25
C LEU A 216 -22.89 8.97 -8.49
N GLN A 217 -23.12 10.06 -9.23
CA GLN A 217 -23.85 10.01 -10.50
C GLN A 217 -23.08 9.21 -11.55
N GLU A 218 -21.77 9.42 -11.67
CA GLU A 218 -20.92 8.66 -12.59
C GLU A 218 -20.93 7.15 -12.26
N LYS A 219 -20.77 6.82 -10.98
CA LYS A 219 -20.83 5.41 -10.51
C LYS A 219 -22.17 4.77 -10.78
N LEU A 220 -23.26 5.50 -10.59
CA LEU A 220 -24.61 5.03 -10.88
C LEU A 220 -24.79 4.78 -12.37
N GLU A 221 -24.29 5.67 -13.23
CA GLU A 221 -24.37 5.50 -14.69
C GLU A 221 -23.57 4.28 -15.16
N ILE A 222 -22.39 4.03 -14.58
CA ILE A 222 -21.58 2.84 -14.85
C ILE A 222 -22.35 1.58 -14.44
N ALA A 223 -22.89 1.53 -13.22
CA ALA A 223 -23.66 0.39 -12.73
C ALA A 223 -24.92 0.13 -13.58
N GLU A 224 -25.62 1.18 -14.01
CA GLU A 224 -26.77 1.05 -14.91
C GLU A 224 -26.38 0.53 -16.30
N ARG A 225 -25.22 0.94 -16.83
CA ARG A 225 -24.68 0.41 -18.09
C ARG A 225 -24.32 -1.07 -17.96
N GLU A 226 -23.69 -1.47 -16.87
CA GLU A 226 -23.40 -2.88 -16.57
C GLU A 226 -24.68 -3.72 -16.46
N MET A 227 -25.66 -3.26 -15.68
CA MET A 227 -26.99 -3.88 -15.57
C MET A 227 -27.69 -4.09 -16.93
N LYS A 228 -27.65 -3.07 -17.80
CA LYS A 228 -28.23 -3.15 -19.17
C LYS A 228 -27.48 -4.13 -20.07
N ASN A 229 -26.17 -4.31 -19.85
CA ASN A 229 -25.38 -5.29 -20.60
C ASN A 229 -25.68 -6.72 -20.14
N TYR A 230 -25.87 -6.94 -18.83
CA TYR A 230 -26.28 -8.23 -18.30
C TYR A 230 -27.71 -8.62 -18.68
N SER A 231 -28.64 -7.66 -18.83
CA SER A 231 -30.02 -7.97 -19.23
C SER A 231 -30.19 -8.27 -20.73
N LYS A 232 -29.12 -8.21 -21.53
CA LYS A 232 -29.13 -8.45 -22.99
C LYS A 232 -28.43 -9.75 -23.40
N GLN A 233 -27.90 -10.52 -22.46
CA GLN A 233 -27.46 -11.91 -22.63
C GLN A 233 -28.60 -12.87 -22.26
#